data_AF-A0A0S7XM67-F1
#
_entry.id   AF-A0A0S7XM67-F1
#
_cell.length_a   1.000
_cell.length_b   1.000
_cell.length_c   1.000
_cell.angle_alpha   90.00
_cell.angle_beta   90.00
_cell.angle_gamma   90.00
#
_symmetry.space_group_name_H-M   'P 1'
#
loop_
_entity.id
_entity.type
_entity.pdbx_description
1 polymer ?
#
loop_
_entity_poly.entity_id
_entity_poly.type
_entity_poly.pdbx_seq_one_letter_code
_entity_poly.pdbx_strand_id
1 'polypeptide(L)'
;MTLRIGLPKGSLQENTFQIFSRAGYHVSVSDRSYLPAIDDQELESFLIRAQEIPRYVQDGWLDAGLTGKDWITESKAEVVEVCDLVYSKA
;
A
#
# COMPACT_ATOMS: atom_id res chain seq x y z
N MET A 1 -7.82 -17.73 2.01
CA MET A 1 -7.64 -16.56 2.90
C MET A 1 -6.80 -15.58 2.11
N THR A 2 -7.25 -14.35 1.98
CA THR A 2 -6.59 -13.30 1.18
C THR A 2 -5.82 -12.36 2.10
N LEU A 3 -4.72 -11.79 1.62
CA LEU A 3 -3.93 -10.76 2.30
C LEU A 3 -4.42 -9.39 1.83
N ARG A 4 -4.90 -8.57 2.77
CA ARG A 4 -5.41 -7.22 2.52
C ARG A 4 -4.25 -6.23 2.55
N ILE A 5 -3.92 -5.64 1.41
CA ILE A 5 -2.79 -4.73 1.25
C ILE A 5 -3.23 -3.30 0.94
N GLY A 6 -2.72 -2.35 1.74
CA GLY A 6 -2.92 -0.92 1.53
C GLY A 6 -1.88 -0.34 0.57
N LEU A 7 -2.33 0.20 -0.55
CA LEU A 7 -1.51 0.93 -1.52
C LEU A 7 -1.73 2.44 -1.35
N PRO A 8 -0.68 3.28 -1.36
CA PRO A 8 -0.81 4.71 -1.12
C PRO A 8 -1.49 5.41 -2.30
N LYS A 9 -2.60 6.09 -2.02
CA LYS A 9 -3.30 6.95 -2.98
C LYS A 9 -2.58 8.30 -3.13
N GLY A 10 -2.55 8.84 -4.35
CA GLY A 10 -1.97 10.16 -4.64
C GLY A 10 -0.58 10.08 -5.26
N SER A 11 0.37 10.87 -4.75
CA SER A 11 1.69 11.09 -5.38
C SER A 11 2.54 9.82 -5.54
N LEU A 12 2.38 8.84 -4.64
CA LEU A 12 3.12 7.58 -4.69
C LEU A 12 2.41 6.47 -5.46
N GLN A 13 1.16 6.70 -5.88
CA GLN A 13 0.30 5.65 -6.44
C GLN A 13 0.91 5.03 -7.71
N GLU A 14 1.30 5.86 -8.68
CA GLU A 14 1.85 5.37 -9.94
C GLU A 14 3.17 4.61 -9.72
N ASN A 15 4.08 5.16 -8.89
CA ASN A 15 5.33 4.47 -8.55
C ASN A 15 5.09 3.13 -7.85
N THR A 16 4.08 3.06 -6.98
CA THR A 16 3.65 1.81 -6.34
C THR A 16 3.27 0.79 -7.39
N PHE A 17 2.40 1.16 -8.34
CA PHE A 17 1.97 0.24 -9.40
C PHE A 17 3.13 -0.21 -10.30
N GLN A 18 4.09 0.67 -10.58
CA GLN A 18 5.30 0.31 -11.31
C GLN A 18 6.16 -0.71 -10.56
N ILE A 19 6.26 -0.63 -9.23
CA ILE A 19 6.99 -1.61 -8.42
C ILE A 19 6.27 -2.96 -8.43
N PHE A 20 4.94 -2.97 -8.30
CA PHE A 20 4.14 -4.18 -8.42
C PHE A 20 4.29 -4.83 -9.80
N SER A 21 4.25 -4.03 -10.87
CA SER A 21 4.48 -4.50 -12.25
C SER A 21 5.85 -5.14 -12.42
N ARG A 22 6.91 -4.55 -11.86
CA ARG A 22 8.26 -5.15 -11.86
C ARG A 22 8.36 -6.43 -11.05
N ALA A 23 7.54 -6.58 -10.02
CA ALA A 23 7.43 -7.79 -9.23
C ALA A 23 6.55 -8.88 -9.89
N GLY A 24 5.95 -8.59 -11.05
CA GLY A 24 5.11 -9.54 -11.80
C GLY A 24 3.62 -9.41 -11.54
N TYR A 25 3.17 -8.37 -10.81
CA TYR A 25 1.76 -8.12 -10.52
C TYR A 25 1.19 -7.01 -11.39
N HIS A 26 0.05 -7.24 -12.02
CA HIS A 26 -0.72 -6.24 -12.71
C HIS A 26 -1.75 -5.60 -11.78
N VAL A 27 -1.50 -4.35 -11.38
CA VAL A 27 -2.44 -3.54 -10.60
C VAL A 27 -3.07 -2.50 -11.49
N SER A 28 -4.41 -2.45 -11.51
CA SER A 28 -5.18 -1.48 -12.30
C SER A 28 -6.26 -0.81 -11.44
N VAL A 29 -6.52 0.47 -11.70
CA VAL A 29 -7.55 1.22 -10.96
C VAL A 29 -8.19 2.24 -11.88
N SER A 30 -9.51 2.41 -11.75
CA SER A 30 -10.19 3.55 -12.37
C SER A 30 -10.01 4.81 -11.50
N ASP A 31 -9.98 5.99 -12.11
CA ASP A 31 -9.65 7.27 -11.45
C ASP A 31 -10.38 7.56 -10.12
N ARG A 32 -11.56 6.97 -9.92
CA ARG A 32 -12.40 7.19 -8.73
C ARG A 32 -12.50 5.98 -7.80
N SER A 33 -11.90 4.84 -8.16
CA SER A 33 -11.97 3.64 -7.33
C SER A 33 -11.02 3.72 -6.14
N TYR A 34 -11.44 3.11 -5.03
CA TYR A 34 -10.60 2.82 -3.86
C TYR A 34 -10.19 1.34 -3.80
N LEU A 35 -10.68 0.54 -4.74
CA LEU A 35 -10.42 -0.89 -4.86
C LEU A 35 -9.71 -1.11 -6.20
N PRO A 36 -8.37 -1.03 -6.23
CA PRO A 36 -7.59 -1.50 -7.37
C PRO A 36 -7.81 -3.00 -7.55
N ALA A 37 -7.85 -3.42 -8.82
CA ALA A 37 -7.80 -4.83 -9.18
C ALA A 37 -6.34 -5.26 -9.27
N ILE A 38 -6.02 -6.40 -8.66
CA ILE A 38 -4.72 -7.07 -8.74
C ILE A 38 -4.94 -8.47 -9.32
N ASP A 39 -4.03 -8.93 -10.16
CA ASP A 39 -4.08 -10.23 -10.84
C ASP A 39 -3.55 -11.39 -9.98
N ASP A 40 -3.82 -11.35 -8.68
CA ASP A 40 -3.47 -12.40 -7.72
C ASP A 40 -4.68 -12.71 -6.83
N GLN A 41 -5.05 -14.00 -6.74
CA GLN A 41 -6.19 -14.46 -5.94
C GLN A 41 -5.91 -14.48 -4.45
N GLU A 42 -4.65 -14.38 -4.03
CA GLU A 42 -4.23 -14.33 -2.64
C GLU A 42 -4.15 -12.89 -2.12
N LEU A 43 -4.34 -11.88 -2.97
CA LEU A 43 -4.21 -10.46 -2.63
C LEU A 43 -5.52 -9.69 -2.81
N GLU A 44 -5.85 -8.87 -1.82
CA GLU A 44 -6.90 -7.85 -1.90
C GLU A 44 -6.28 -6.47 -1.72
N SER A 45 -6.33 -5.62 -2.73
CA SER A 45 -5.68 -4.30 -2.70
C SER A 45 -6.66 -3.16 -2.45
N PHE A 46 -6.25 -2.20 -1.60
CA PHE A 46 -7.03 -1.02 -1.22
C PHE A 46 -6.20 0.25 -1.43
N LEU A 47 -6.73 1.25 -2.13
CA LEU A 47 -6.11 2.57 -2.21
C LEU A 47 -6.47 3.39 -0.97
N ILE A 48 -5.46 3.72 -0.16
CA ILE A 48 -5.63 4.42 1.11
C ILE A 48 -4.68 5.62 1.15
N ARG A 49 -5.06 6.71 1.82
CA ARG A 49 -4.11 7.82 2.00
C ARG A 49 -2.91 7.33 2.81
N ALA A 50 -1.70 7.65 2.38
CA ALA A 50 -0.47 7.14 2.99
C ALA A 50 -0.44 7.31 4.52
N GLN A 51 -0.87 8.48 5.01
CA GLN A 51 -0.96 8.81 6.44
C GLN A 51 -1.89 7.89 7.26
N GLU A 52 -2.89 7.25 6.64
CA GLU A 52 -3.86 6.39 7.32
C GLU A 52 -3.43 4.92 7.36
N ILE A 53 -2.50 4.52 6.48
CA ILE A 53 -2.08 3.12 6.31
C ILE A 53 -1.51 2.50 7.60
N PRO A 54 -0.57 3.14 8.34
CA PRO A 54 -0.03 2.54 9.57
C PRO A 54 -1.12 2.19 10.58
N ARG A 55 -2.11 3.06 10.72
CA ARG A 55 -3.21 2.86 11.67
C ARG A 55 -4.11 1.70 11.26
N TYR A 56 -4.43 1.58 9.96
CA TYR A 56 -5.24 0.47 9.47
C TYR A 56 -4.56 -0.89 9.58
N VAL A 57 -3.22 -0.94 9.45
CA VAL A 57 -2.45 -2.17 9.69
C VAL A 57 -2.49 -2.53 11.18
N GLN A 58 -2.23 -1.57 12.06
CA GLN A 58 -2.30 -1.77 13.51
C GLN A 58 -3.68 -2.26 13.97
N ASP A 59 -4.75 -1.66 13.44
CA ASP A 59 -6.13 -1.99 13.81
C ASP A 59 -6.61 -3.29 13.14
N GLY A 60 -5.77 -3.97 12.34
CA GLY A 60 -6.07 -5.26 11.69
C GLY A 60 -7.07 -5.17 10.52
N TRP A 61 -7.36 -3.96 10.04
CA TRP A 61 -8.19 -3.75 8.85
C TRP A 61 -7.42 -4.06 7.57
N LEU A 62 -6.12 -3.74 7.57
CA LEU A 62 -5.15 -4.21 6.59
C LEU A 62 -4.19 -5.21 7.24
N ASP A 63 -3.72 -6.17 6.46
CA ASP A 63 -2.69 -7.11 6.91
C ASP A 63 -1.29 -6.56 6.60
N ALA A 64 -1.17 -5.75 5.53
CA ALA A 64 0.07 -5.04 5.19
C ALA A 64 -0.25 -3.71 4.47
N GLY A 65 0.73 -2.83 4.34
CA GLY A 65 0.57 -1.62 3.56
C GLY A 65 1.87 -0.89 3.28
N LEU A 66 1.83 -0.03 2.26
CA LEU A 66 2.98 0.74 1.79
C LEU A 66 2.75 2.21 2.10
N THR A 67 3.64 2.79 2.91
CA THR A 67 3.55 4.18 3.31
C THR A 67 4.94 4.80 3.46
N GLY A 68 4.98 6.12 3.61
CA GLY A 68 6.20 6.85 3.97
C GLY A 68 6.62 6.55 5.42
N LYS A 69 7.93 6.56 5.65
CA LYS A 69 8.54 6.32 6.97
C LYS A 69 8.19 7.41 7.99
N ASP A 70 8.00 8.64 7.50
CA ASP A 70 7.44 9.77 8.24
C ASP A 70 6.08 9.41 8.85
N TRP A 71 5.16 8.83 8.08
CA TRP A 71 3.83 8.46 8.57
C TRP A 71 3.86 7.35 9.61
N ILE A 72 4.78 6.38 9.50
CA ILE A 72 4.96 5.35 10.54
C ILE A 72 5.40 6.02 11.85
N THR A 73 6.36 6.94 11.77
CA THR A 73 6.91 7.64 12.94
C THR A 73 5.89 8.59 13.59
N GLU A 74 5.17 9.36 12.79
CA GLU A 74 4.20 10.36 13.26
C GLU A 74 2.93 9.72 13.83
N SER A 75 2.43 8.65 13.20
CA SER A 75 1.22 7.96 13.64
C SER A 75 1.39 7.22 14.96
N LYS A 76 2.64 6.91 15.35
CA LYS A 76 2.99 6.06 16.51
C LYS A 76 2.26 4.71 16.48
N ALA A 77 1.97 4.22 15.28
CA ALA A 77 1.30 2.94 15.11
C ALA A 77 2.23 1.79 15.49
N GLU A 78 1.70 0.78 16.18
CA GLU A 78 2.43 -0.44 16.51
C GLU A 78 2.41 -1.37 15.28
N VAL A 79 3.41 -1.21 14.41
CA VAL A 79 3.57 -1.98 13.17
C VAL A 79 5.00 -2.47 13.02
N VAL A 80 5.18 -3.52 12.20
CA VAL A 80 6.51 -4.03 11.85
C VAL A 80 6.94 -3.43 10.52
N GLU A 81 8.07 -2.71 10.51
CA GLU A 81 8.74 -2.27 9.29
C GLU A 81 9.38 -3.48 8.60
N VAL A 82 8.84 -3.91 7.46
CA VAL A 82 9.28 -5.14 6.77
C VAL A 82 10.48 -4.90 5.85
N CYS A 83 10.42 -3.84 5.04
CA CYS A 83 11.51 -3.47 4.13
C CYS A 83 11.41 -2.01 3.70
N ASP A 84 12.55 -1.43 3.36
CA ASP A 84 12.62 -0.15 2.67
C ASP A 84 12.46 -0.36 1.17
N LEU A 85 11.53 0.38 0.56
CA LEU A 85 11.30 0.34 -0.87
C LEU A 85 11.74 1.67 -1.49
N VAL A 86 12.45 1.61 -2.61
CA VAL A 86 12.93 2.81 -3.31
C VAL A 86 11.75 3.46 -4.07
N TYR A 87 10.96 4.28 -3.36
CA TYR A 87 9.63 4.76 -3.75
C TYR A 87 9.58 6.10 -4.47
N SER A 88 10.65 6.89 -4.39
CA SER A 88 10.75 8.18 -5.05
C SER A 88 12.17 8.42 -5.54
N LYS A 89 12.30 9.10 -6.69
CA LYS A 89 13.55 9.77 -7.02
C LYS A 89 13.84 10.79 -5.91
N ALA A 90 15.08 10.75 -5.42
CA ALA A 90 15.66 11.77 -4.55
C ALA A 90 15.50 13.18 -5.14
#